data_AF-X8AQS0-F1
#
_entry.id   AF-X8AQS0-F1
#
_cell.length_a   1.000
_cell.length_b   1.000
_cell.length_c   1.000
_cell.angle_alpha   90.00
_cell.angle_beta   90.00
_cell.angle_gamma   90.00
#
_symmetry.space_group_name_H-M   'P 1'
#
loop_
_entity.id
_entity.type
_entity.pdbx_description
1 polymer ?
#
loop_
_entity_poly.entity_id
_entity_poly.type
_entity_poly.pdbx_seq_one_letter_code
_entity_poly.pdbx_strand_id
1 'polypeptide(L)'
;MVVITDTGRVDQRIVELGDVIDEHQLAQLRDMLGQALEGKKLAAASAAVAELAEHLDGAGGLGDAVGRAATVLVESLVEHNEERLLMGGTANLTRNTADFGGSLRSILEALEEQVVVLRLLAAQQEAGKVTVRIGHETEAEEMAATSVVSTAYGTHDTIYGGMGVLGPTRMDYPGTIATVAAVAMYIGEVLGAR
;
A
#
# COMPACT_ATOMS: atom_id res chain seq x y z
N MET A 1 -21.18 -9.72 -8.61
CA MET A 1 -20.57 -9.74 -7.27
C MET A 1 -20.16 -8.33 -6.89
N VAL A 2 -20.38 -7.94 -5.63
CA VAL A 2 -19.99 -6.63 -5.10
C VAL A 2 -19.28 -6.85 -3.77
N VAL A 3 -18.12 -6.22 -3.57
CA VAL A 3 -17.32 -6.28 -2.35
C VAL A 3 -17.17 -4.86 -1.79
N ILE A 4 -17.38 -4.70 -0.49
CA ILE A 4 -17.25 -3.41 0.19
C ILE A 4 -16.26 -3.56 1.34
N THR A 5 -15.25 -2.71 1.40
CA THR A 5 -14.28 -2.68 2.51
C THR A 5 -14.65 -1.60 3.53
N ASP A 6 -14.09 -1.73 4.74
CA ASP A 6 -14.14 -0.71 5.81
C ASP A 6 -13.53 0.63 5.40
N THR A 7 -12.57 0.63 4.47
CA THR A 7 -12.00 1.83 3.84
C THR A 7 -12.98 2.54 2.87
N GLY A 8 -14.19 2.00 2.68
CA GLY A 8 -15.20 2.53 1.76
C GLY A 8 -14.94 2.19 0.30
N ARG A 9 -14.04 1.23 0.01
CA ARG A 9 -13.81 0.73 -1.35
C ARG A 9 -14.98 -0.13 -1.76
N VAL A 10 -15.50 0.10 -2.97
CA VAL A 10 -16.51 -0.76 -3.59
C VAL A 10 -15.91 -1.34 -4.85
N ASP A 11 -15.86 -2.66 -4.96
CA ASP A 11 -15.45 -3.38 -6.17
C ASP A 11 -16.62 -4.20 -6.70
N GLN A 12 -16.92 -4.05 -7.98
CA GLN A 12 -18.01 -4.75 -8.65
C GLN A 12 -17.46 -5.55 -9.83
N ARG A 13 -17.59 -6.87 -9.76
CA ARG A 13 -17.18 -7.80 -10.83
C ARG A 13 -18.32 -8.72 -11.23
N ILE A 14 -18.38 -9.03 -12.52
CA ILE A 14 -19.26 -10.07 -13.04
C ILE A 14 -18.49 -11.39 -12.93
N VAL A 15 -19.15 -12.42 -12.40
CA VAL A 15 -18.58 -13.76 -12.24
C VAL A 15 -19.44 -14.71 -13.03
N GLU A 16 -18.82 -15.47 -13.93
CA GLU A 16 -19.48 -16.57 -14.63
C GLU A 16 -19.36 -17.83 -13.77
N LEU A 17 -20.49 -18.30 -13.25
CA LEU A 17 -20.52 -19.43 -12.31
C LEU A 17 -20.55 -20.79 -13.01
N GLY A 18 -20.62 -20.82 -14.35
CA GLY A 18 -20.72 -22.02 -15.16
C GLY A 18 -22.11 -22.65 -15.06
N ASP A 19 -22.27 -23.60 -14.14
CA ASP A 19 -23.53 -24.31 -13.92
C ASP A 19 -24.63 -23.41 -13.36
N VAL A 20 -25.88 -23.77 -13.64
CA VAL A 20 -27.04 -23.12 -13.03
C VAL A 20 -27.09 -23.49 -11.56
N ILE A 21 -26.88 -22.49 -10.69
CA ILE A 21 -27.07 -22.61 -9.25
C ILE A 21 -28.44 -22.06 -8.85
N ASP A 22 -29.05 -22.69 -7.84
CA ASP A 22 -30.29 -22.19 -7.24
C ASP A 22 -30.01 -21.11 -6.18
N GLU A 23 -31.08 -20.50 -5.66
CA GLU A 23 -30.99 -19.44 -4.63
C GLU A 23 -30.36 -19.96 -3.31
N HIS A 24 -30.54 -21.24 -2.98
CA HIS A 24 -29.98 -21.83 -1.77
C HIS A 24 -28.47 -22.00 -1.91
N GLN A 25 -28.02 -22.50 -3.05
CA GLN A 25 -26.61 -22.63 -3.41
C GLN A 25 -25.93 -21.26 -3.51
N LEU A 26 -26.61 -20.25 -4.04
CA LEU A 26 -26.11 -18.87 -4.08
C LEU A 26 -25.91 -18.32 -2.65
N ALA A 27 -26.85 -18.58 -1.74
CA ALA A 27 -26.70 -18.19 -0.34
C ALA A 27 -25.52 -18.90 0.34
N GLN A 28 -25.34 -20.20 0.09
CA GLN A 28 -24.18 -20.96 0.60
C GLN A 28 -22.85 -20.41 0.07
N LEU A 29 -22.78 -20.09 -1.23
CA LEU A 29 -21.60 -19.48 -1.83
C LEU A 29 -21.25 -18.15 -1.15
N ARG A 30 -22.25 -17.29 -0.94
CA ARG A 30 -22.06 -16.01 -0.23
C ARG A 30 -21.53 -16.23 1.18
N ASP A 31 -22.09 -17.19 1.92
CA ASP A 31 -21.71 -17.44 3.31
C ASP A 31 -20.28 -18.00 3.40
N MET A 32 -19.89 -18.89 2.47
CA MET A 32 -18.52 -19.43 2.40
C MET A 32 -17.48 -18.33 2.11
N LEU A 33 -17.75 -17.47 1.12
CA LEU A 33 -16.88 -16.34 0.81
C LEU A 33 -16.86 -15.32 1.95
N GLY A 34 -18.02 -15.05 2.56
CA GLY A 34 -18.15 -14.15 3.71
C GLY A 34 -17.29 -14.60 4.88
N GLN A 35 -17.35 -15.87 5.27
CA GLN A 35 -16.52 -16.45 6.33
C GLN A 35 -15.01 -16.39 6.01
N ALA A 36 -14.63 -16.52 4.74
CA ALA A 36 -13.25 -16.40 4.33
C ALA A 36 -12.72 -14.96 4.47
N LEU A 37 -13.58 -13.95 4.35
CA LEU A 37 -13.23 -12.52 4.31
C LEU A 37 -13.43 -11.78 5.64
N GLU A 38 -14.39 -12.20 6.46
CA GLU A 38 -14.84 -11.45 7.64
C GLU A 38 -13.71 -11.22 8.65
N GLY A 39 -13.55 -9.96 9.07
CA GLY A 39 -12.57 -9.55 10.07
C GLY A 39 -11.09 -9.66 9.64
N LYS A 40 -10.79 -9.96 8.37
CA LYS A 40 -9.42 -10.12 7.88
C LYS A 40 -8.93 -8.88 7.12
N LYS A 41 -7.65 -8.55 7.32
CA LYS A 41 -6.94 -7.58 6.46
C LYS A 41 -6.89 -8.09 5.02
N LEU A 42 -6.87 -7.19 4.04
CA LEU A 42 -6.95 -7.51 2.60
C LEU A 42 -5.97 -8.62 2.15
N ALA A 43 -4.72 -8.56 2.62
CA ALA A 43 -3.71 -9.58 2.30
C ALA A 43 -4.05 -10.97 2.87
N ALA A 44 -4.53 -11.02 4.12
CA ALA A 44 -4.94 -12.28 4.76
C ALA A 44 -6.27 -12.80 4.18
N ALA A 45 -7.16 -11.90 3.78
CA ALA A 45 -8.41 -12.21 3.09
C ALA A 45 -8.12 -12.83 1.71
N SER A 46 -7.22 -12.22 0.93
CA SER A 46 -6.78 -12.76 -0.37
C SER A 46 -6.19 -14.16 -0.25
N ALA A 47 -5.31 -14.39 0.73
CA ALA A 47 -4.74 -15.71 1.00
C ALA A 47 -5.82 -16.75 1.38
N ALA A 48 -6.76 -16.38 2.25
CA ALA A 48 -7.84 -17.28 2.68
C ALA A 48 -8.81 -17.64 1.53
N VAL A 49 -9.09 -16.69 0.63
CA VAL A 49 -9.92 -16.94 -0.55
C VAL A 49 -9.19 -17.79 -1.58
N ALA A 50 -7.87 -17.59 -1.75
CA ALA A 50 -7.06 -18.46 -2.60
C ALA A 50 -7.05 -19.91 -2.07
N GLU A 51 -6.86 -20.10 -0.76
CA GLU A 51 -6.96 -21.41 -0.12
C GLU A 51 -8.34 -22.05 -0.34
N LEU A 52 -9.42 -21.27 -0.21
CA LEU A 52 -10.77 -21.75 -0.49
C LEU A 52 -10.96 -22.18 -1.95
N ALA A 53 -10.39 -21.44 -2.90
CA ALA A 53 -10.43 -21.78 -4.31
C ALA A 53 -9.72 -23.11 -4.59
N GLU A 54 -8.54 -23.32 -4.00
CA GLU A 54 -7.77 -24.56 -4.15
C GLU A 54 -8.49 -25.78 -3.55
N HIS A 55 -9.12 -25.62 -2.38
CA HIS A 55 -9.83 -26.72 -1.72
C HIS A 55 -11.08 -27.18 -2.47
N LEU A 56 -11.68 -26.31 -3.28
CA LEU A 56 -12.92 -26.57 -4.00
C LEU A 56 -12.71 -26.82 -5.49
N ASP A 57 -11.46 -26.77 -5.96
CA ASP A 57 -11.12 -27.05 -7.34
C ASP A 57 -11.49 -28.49 -7.70
N GLY A 58 -12.31 -28.64 -8.75
CA GLY A 58 -12.80 -29.94 -9.20
C GLY A 58 -13.79 -30.64 -8.26
N ALA A 59 -14.35 -29.93 -7.26
CA ALA A 59 -15.39 -30.49 -6.39
C ALA A 59 -16.76 -30.63 -7.08
N GLY A 60 -16.95 -29.95 -8.23
CA GLY A 60 -18.16 -30.03 -9.04
C GLY A 60 -19.35 -29.26 -8.45
N GLY A 61 -20.24 -28.78 -9.33
CA GLY A 61 -21.46 -28.07 -8.93
C GLY A 61 -21.17 -26.80 -8.14
N LEU A 62 -21.60 -26.74 -6.87
CA LEU A 62 -21.40 -25.58 -6.00
C LEU A 62 -19.90 -25.30 -5.77
N GLY A 63 -19.05 -26.32 -5.68
CA GLY A 63 -17.62 -26.15 -5.46
C GLY A 63 -16.95 -25.36 -6.59
N ASP A 64 -17.28 -25.68 -7.84
CA ASP A 64 -16.75 -24.97 -9.00
C ASP A 64 -17.24 -23.52 -9.07
N ALA A 65 -18.50 -23.27 -8.68
CA ALA A 65 -19.05 -21.91 -8.60
C ALA A 65 -18.33 -21.07 -7.53
N VAL A 66 -18.07 -21.65 -6.36
CA VAL A 66 -17.30 -20.99 -5.29
C VAL A 66 -15.86 -20.77 -5.73
N GLY A 67 -15.20 -21.75 -6.34
CA GLY A 67 -13.84 -21.64 -6.86
C GLY A 67 -13.72 -20.51 -7.89
N ARG A 68 -14.62 -20.44 -8.87
CA ARG A 68 -14.65 -19.35 -9.86
C ARG A 68 -14.87 -17.98 -9.22
N ALA A 69 -15.80 -17.86 -8.29
CA ALA A 69 -16.03 -16.61 -7.57
C ALA A 69 -14.83 -16.21 -6.71
N ALA A 70 -14.18 -17.18 -6.06
CA ALA A 70 -12.98 -17.00 -5.26
C ALA A 70 -11.80 -16.54 -6.11
N THR A 71 -11.58 -17.11 -7.30
CA THR A 71 -10.53 -16.67 -8.22
C THR A 71 -10.73 -15.21 -8.65
N VAL A 72 -11.94 -14.83 -9.06
CA VAL A 72 -12.25 -13.44 -9.44
C VAL A 72 -12.08 -12.49 -8.23
N LEU A 73 -12.41 -12.95 -7.02
CA LEU A 73 -12.17 -12.20 -5.78
C LEU A 73 -10.68 -12.01 -5.53
N VAL A 74 -9.86 -13.05 -5.66
CA VAL A 74 -8.41 -12.98 -5.46
C VAL A 74 -7.81 -11.98 -6.45
N GLU A 75 -8.16 -12.06 -7.73
CA GLU A 75 -7.71 -11.10 -8.74
C GLU A 75 -8.07 -9.66 -8.34
N SER A 76 -9.33 -9.41 -7.96
CA SER A 76 -9.78 -8.09 -7.49
C SER A 76 -9.05 -7.58 -6.24
N LEU A 77 -8.80 -8.47 -5.27
CA LEU A 77 -8.12 -8.13 -4.02
C LEU A 77 -6.61 -7.91 -4.23
N VAL A 78 -5.99 -8.64 -5.15
CA VAL A 78 -4.55 -8.55 -5.47
C VAL A 78 -4.25 -7.39 -6.42
N GLU A 79 -5.04 -7.19 -7.49
CA GLU A 79 -4.86 -6.12 -8.49
C GLU A 79 -4.81 -4.72 -7.86
N HIS A 80 -5.46 -4.53 -6.72
CA HIS A 80 -5.62 -3.23 -6.08
C HIS A 80 -4.85 -3.10 -4.77
N ASN A 81 -3.85 -3.96 -4.52
CA ASN A 81 -2.78 -3.64 -3.59
C ASN A 81 -1.78 -2.69 -4.26
N GLU A 82 -2.27 -1.70 -5.00
CA GLU A 82 -1.46 -0.57 -5.43
C GLU A 82 -0.99 0.09 -4.15
N GLU A 83 0.30 -0.05 -3.85
CA GLU A 83 1.00 0.80 -2.91
C GLU A 83 0.77 2.23 -3.39
N ARG A 84 -0.23 2.89 -2.80
CA ARG A 84 -0.64 4.23 -3.19
C ARG A 84 0.47 5.19 -2.79
N LEU A 85 1.45 5.35 -3.68
CA LEU A 85 2.50 6.34 -3.54
C LEU A 85 1.94 7.70 -3.96
N LEU A 86 1.80 8.59 -2.98
CA LEU A 86 1.50 9.99 -3.22
C LEU A 86 2.79 10.79 -3.14
N MET A 87 3.19 11.39 -4.25
CA MET A 87 4.35 12.29 -4.31
C MET A 87 3.90 13.70 -4.66
N GLY A 88 4.49 14.69 -3.99
CA GLY A 88 4.27 16.10 -4.27
C GLY A 88 5.53 16.92 -3.99
N GLY A 89 5.58 18.13 -4.55
CA GLY A 89 6.67 19.06 -4.27
C GLY A 89 7.96 18.82 -5.05
N THR A 90 7.95 18.04 -6.14
CA THR A 90 9.10 17.87 -7.05
C THR A 90 9.61 19.21 -7.60
N ALA A 91 8.70 20.16 -7.85
CA ALA A 91 9.03 21.55 -8.22
C ALA A 91 9.85 22.29 -7.14
N ASN A 92 9.87 21.83 -5.89
CA ASN A 92 10.71 22.44 -4.85
C ASN A 92 12.19 22.12 -5.05
N LEU A 93 12.50 20.95 -5.65
CA LEU A 93 13.87 20.53 -5.93
C LEU A 93 14.53 21.42 -7.00
N THR A 94 13.73 22.01 -7.90
CA THR A 94 14.24 22.88 -8.96
C THR A 94 14.59 24.29 -8.49
N ARG A 95 14.16 24.69 -7.29
CA ARG A 95 14.44 26.05 -6.77
C ARG A 95 15.92 26.29 -6.51
N ASN A 96 16.63 25.27 -6.00
CA ASN A 96 18.05 25.36 -5.65
C ASN A 96 18.84 24.23 -6.31
N THR A 97 18.93 24.25 -7.64
CA THR A 97 19.60 23.20 -8.44
C THR A 97 21.08 23.00 -8.07
N ALA A 98 21.75 24.05 -7.58
CA ALA A 98 23.14 24.02 -7.15
C ALA A 98 23.39 23.09 -5.94
N ASP A 99 22.37 22.88 -5.10
CA ASP A 99 22.51 22.05 -3.91
C ASP A 99 22.59 20.55 -4.22
N PHE A 100 22.27 20.15 -5.46
CA PHE A 100 22.31 18.77 -5.94
C PHE A 100 23.55 18.45 -6.80
N GLY A 101 24.52 19.37 -6.90
CA GLY A 101 25.79 19.10 -7.61
C GLY A 101 25.62 18.76 -9.10
N GLY A 102 24.55 19.25 -9.74
CA GLY A 102 24.24 18.97 -11.15
C GLY A 102 23.50 17.65 -11.40
N SER A 103 23.20 16.86 -10.36
CA SER A 103 22.50 15.57 -10.46
C SER A 103 20.96 15.67 -10.45
N LEU A 104 20.40 16.89 -10.45
CA LEU A 104 18.95 17.11 -10.31
C LEU A 104 18.13 16.34 -11.35
N ARG A 105 18.61 16.26 -12.60
CA ARG A 105 17.92 15.50 -13.64
C ARG A 105 17.82 14.01 -13.29
N SER A 106 18.94 13.40 -12.93
CA SER A 106 19.02 12.00 -12.52
C SER A 106 18.14 11.73 -11.30
N ILE A 107 18.07 12.68 -10.36
CA ILE A 107 17.21 12.59 -9.19
C ILE A 107 15.73 12.58 -9.60
N LEU A 108 15.32 13.47 -10.50
CA LEU A 108 13.94 13.53 -10.97
C LEU A 108 13.57 12.26 -11.75
N GLU A 109 14.45 11.76 -12.61
CA GLU A 109 14.26 10.49 -13.34
C GLU A 109 14.09 9.32 -12.36
N ALA A 110 14.92 9.23 -11.31
CA ALA A 110 14.78 8.20 -10.28
C ALA A 110 13.53 8.35 -9.40
N LEU A 111 13.00 9.57 -9.22
CA LEU A 111 11.74 9.80 -8.52
C LEU A 111 10.51 9.37 -9.34
N GLU A 112 10.63 9.29 -10.66
CA GLU A 112 9.58 8.72 -11.52
C GLU A 112 9.48 7.19 -11.37
N GLU A 113 10.56 6.54 -10.91
CA GLU A 113 10.56 5.11 -10.60
C GLU A 113 9.99 4.84 -9.19
N GLN A 114 8.74 4.36 -9.14
CA GLN A 114 8.04 4.09 -7.87
C GLN A 114 8.83 3.17 -6.93
N VAL A 115 9.52 2.16 -7.47
CA VAL A 115 10.32 1.20 -6.69
C VAL A 115 11.44 1.90 -5.92
N VAL A 116 12.08 2.92 -6.50
CA VAL A 116 13.12 3.70 -5.82
C VAL A 116 12.53 4.42 -4.60
N VAL A 117 11.39 5.07 -4.78
CA VAL A 117 10.73 5.84 -3.71
C VAL A 117 10.26 4.92 -2.59
N LEU A 118 9.69 3.77 -2.93
CA LEU A 118 9.27 2.76 -1.95
C LEU A 118 10.46 2.24 -1.14
N ARG A 119 11.61 1.98 -1.77
CA ARG A 119 12.85 1.59 -1.07
C ARG A 119 13.33 2.66 -0.09
N LEU A 120 13.19 3.94 -0.43
CA LEU A 120 13.53 5.04 0.47
C LEU A 120 12.62 5.09 1.72
N LEU A 121 11.38 4.63 1.60
CA LEU A 121 10.39 4.58 2.70
C LEU A 121 10.38 3.24 3.46
N ALA A 122 10.81 2.13 2.85
CA ALA A 122 10.70 0.77 3.37
C ALA A 122 11.42 0.51 4.71
N ALA A 123 12.32 1.39 5.13
CA ALA A 123 13.07 1.24 6.37
C ALA A 123 12.22 1.49 7.65
N GLN A 124 10.97 1.95 7.54
CA GLN A 124 10.18 2.37 8.69
C GLN A 124 9.25 1.26 9.19
N GLN A 125 9.56 0.73 10.38
CA GLN A 125 8.80 -0.34 11.04
C GLN A 125 8.13 0.12 12.34
N GLU A 126 8.32 1.38 12.74
CA GLU A 126 7.93 1.85 14.08
C GLU A 126 7.32 3.26 13.98
N ALA A 127 6.06 3.40 14.39
CA ALA A 127 5.36 4.68 14.37
C ALA A 127 6.01 5.68 15.34
N GLY A 128 6.19 6.92 14.89
CA GLY A 128 6.79 7.99 15.71
C GLY A 128 8.32 7.98 15.79
N LYS A 129 9.00 6.97 15.21
CA LYS A 129 10.45 7.00 15.02
C LYS A 129 10.78 7.66 13.69
N VAL A 130 11.60 8.70 13.73
CA VAL A 130 12.10 9.38 12.52
C VAL A 130 13.46 8.79 12.15
N THR A 131 13.61 8.42 10.89
CA THR A 131 14.87 7.96 10.31
C THR A 131 15.38 8.99 9.31
N VAL A 132 16.69 9.20 9.31
CA VAL A 132 17.35 10.08 8.36
C VAL A 132 18.39 9.25 7.60
N ARG A 133 18.35 9.30 6.28
CA ARG A 133 19.35 8.69 5.38
C ARG A 133 20.00 9.79 4.57
N ILE A 134 21.32 9.88 4.63
CA ILE A 134 22.09 10.98 4.02
C ILE A 134 22.98 10.45 2.90
N GLY A 135 22.76 10.96 1.69
CA GLY A 135 23.56 10.66 0.51
C GLY A 135 23.69 9.17 0.26
N HIS A 136 24.89 8.61 0.42
CA HIS A 136 25.19 7.20 0.15
C HIS A 136 24.40 6.21 1.02
N GLU A 137 23.88 6.64 2.18
CA GLU A 137 23.02 5.82 3.02
C GLU A 137 21.66 5.50 2.37
N THR A 138 21.28 6.21 1.30
CA THR A 138 20.02 5.98 0.57
C THR A 138 20.01 4.69 -0.26
N GLU A 139 21.17 4.05 -0.48
CA GLU A 139 21.31 2.81 -1.26
C GLU A 139 20.75 2.90 -2.70
N ALA A 140 20.74 4.12 -3.25
CA ALA A 140 20.46 4.45 -4.63
C ALA A 140 21.53 5.46 -5.11
N GLU A 141 22.28 5.11 -6.15
CA GLU A 141 23.44 5.90 -6.60
C GLU A 141 22.99 7.27 -7.12
N GLU A 142 21.84 7.30 -7.79
CA GLU A 142 21.15 8.48 -8.30
C GLU A 142 20.73 9.44 -7.17
N MET A 143 20.58 8.93 -5.94
CA MET A 143 20.19 9.69 -4.75
C MET A 143 21.37 10.14 -3.89
N ALA A 144 22.62 9.92 -4.31
CA ALA A 144 23.80 10.25 -3.50
C ALA A 144 23.91 11.74 -3.11
N ALA A 145 23.28 12.65 -3.87
CA ALA A 145 23.22 14.08 -3.57
C ALA A 145 21.98 14.51 -2.76
N THR A 146 21.14 13.56 -2.33
CA THR A 146 19.91 13.82 -1.59
C THR A 146 20.00 13.33 -0.15
N SER A 147 19.01 13.68 0.64
CA SER A 147 18.77 13.15 1.97
C SER A 147 17.29 12.94 2.17
N VAL A 148 16.96 11.86 2.87
CA VAL A 148 15.58 11.44 3.11
C VAL A 148 15.33 11.41 4.60
N VAL A 149 14.34 12.18 5.04
CA VAL A 149 13.80 12.14 6.40
C VAL A 149 12.46 11.42 6.32
N SER A 150 12.33 10.25 6.92
CA SER A 150 11.12 9.43 6.85
C SER A 150 10.65 8.94 8.21
N THR A 151 9.36 8.63 8.32
CA THR A 151 8.73 8.05 9.51
C THR A 151 7.48 7.26 9.13
N ALA A 152 7.05 6.34 10.00
CA ALA A 152 5.78 5.65 9.86
C ALA A 152 4.65 6.42 10.57
N TYR A 153 3.45 6.44 9.98
CA TYR A 153 2.24 6.96 10.60
C TYR A 153 1.27 5.82 10.95
N GLY A 154 0.64 5.94 12.11
CA GLY A 154 -0.11 4.83 12.71
C GLY A 154 -0.63 5.17 14.11
N THR A 155 -1.39 4.23 14.68
CA THR A 155 -1.67 4.15 16.11
C THR A 155 -0.63 3.26 16.79
N HIS A 156 -0.66 3.18 18.14
CA HIS A 156 0.27 2.32 18.89
C HIS A 156 0.22 0.85 18.46
N ASP A 157 -0.95 0.36 18.05
CA ASP A 157 -1.16 -1.05 17.69
C ASP A 157 -1.15 -1.32 16.19
N THR A 158 -1.20 -0.29 15.34
CA THR A 158 -1.29 -0.47 13.87
C THR A 158 -0.60 0.62 13.09
N ILE A 159 0.34 0.22 12.23
CA ILE A 159 0.97 1.08 11.23
C ILE A 159 0.09 1.12 9.98
N TYR A 160 -0.24 2.32 9.52
CA TYR A 160 -1.06 2.54 8.32
C TYR A 160 -0.21 2.82 7.07
N GLY A 161 1.03 3.30 7.24
CA GLY A 161 1.95 3.56 6.13
C GLY A 161 3.17 4.37 6.54
N GLY A 162 3.96 4.77 5.54
CA GLY A 162 5.17 5.58 5.70
C GLY A 162 5.06 6.91 4.96
N MET A 163 5.75 7.94 5.47
CA MET A 163 5.94 9.20 4.76
C MET A 163 7.38 9.69 4.89
N GLY A 164 7.79 10.61 4.03
CA GLY A 164 9.06 11.28 4.17
C GLY A 164 9.20 12.52 3.32
N VAL A 165 10.27 13.26 3.57
CA VAL A 165 10.71 14.43 2.81
C VAL A 165 12.06 14.12 2.20
N LEU A 166 12.18 14.37 0.90
CA LEU A 166 13.44 14.32 0.17
C LEU A 166 13.96 15.74 -0.06
N GLY A 167 15.24 15.97 0.24
CA GLY A 167 15.91 17.24 0.05
C GLY A 167 17.39 17.07 -0.30
N PRO A 168 18.15 18.18 -0.46
CA PRO A 168 19.59 18.10 -0.62
C PRO A 168 20.27 17.66 0.68
N THR A 169 21.52 17.20 0.60
CA THR A 169 22.32 16.81 1.79
C THR A 169 22.55 17.95 2.78
N ARG A 170 22.47 19.20 2.33
CA ARG A 170 22.59 20.42 3.15
C ARG A 170 21.22 21.04 3.46
N MET A 171 20.29 20.23 3.96
CA MET A 171 18.95 20.70 4.38
C MET A 171 18.87 21.11 5.86
N ASP A 172 17.79 21.79 6.25
CA ASP A 172 17.44 22.03 7.65
C ASP A 172 16.85 20.75 8.27
N TYR A 173 17.74 19.88 8.78
CA TYR A 173 17.33 18.62 9.39
C TYR A 173 16.43 18.81 10.62
N PRO A 174 16.75 19.66 11.62
CA PRO A 174 15.88 19.85 12.77
C PRO A 174 14.45 20.28 12.39
N GLY A 175 14.32 21.26 11.49
CA GLY A 175 13.00 21.72 11.03
C GLY A 175 12.25 20.63 10.26
N THR A 176 12.95 19.89 9.40
CA THR A 176 12.34 18.81 8.61
C THR A 176 11.91 17.63 9.47
N ILE A 177 12.75 17.20 10.41
CA ILE A 177 12.44 16.12 11.36
C ILE A 177 11.19 16.47 12.17
N ALA A 178 11.13 17.69 12.72
CA ALA A 178 9.97 18.15 13.48
C ALA A 178 8.69 18.17 12.63
N THR A 179 8.79 18.64 11.39
CA THR A 179 7.64 18.71 10.48
C THR A 179 7.14 17.31 10.11
N VAL A 180 8.03 16.40 9.72
CA VAL A 180 7.68 15.02 9.36
C VAL A 180 7.04 14.29 10.53
N ALA A 181 7.60 14.41 11.73
CA ALA A 181 7.04 13.80 12.93
C ALA A 181 5.63 14.34 13.25
N ALA A 182 5.43 15.66 13.20
CA ALA A 182 4.15 16.28 13.50
C ALA A 182 3.05 15.87 12.50
N VAL A 183 3.37 15.83 11.21
CA VAL A 183 2.40 15.42 10.18
C VAL A 183 2.06 13.93 10.29
N ALA A 184 3.06 13.08 10.57
CA ALA A 184 2.81 11.65 10.76
C ALA A 184 1.92 11.36 11.97
N MET A 185 2.13 12.08 13.09
CA MET A 185 1.23 11.99 14.26
C MET A 185 -0.19 12.40 13.89
N TYR A 186 -0.36 13.53 13.21
CA TYR A 186 -1.68 14.03 12.80
C TYR A 186 -2.41 13.06 11.86
N ILE A 187 -1.73 12.51 10.86
CA ILE A 187 -2.31 11.49 9.96
C ILE A 187 -2.69 10.23 10.74
N GLY A 188 -1.84 9.79 11.66
CA GLY A 188 -2.10 8.65 12.54
C GLY A 188 -3.37 8.84 13.38
N GLU A 189 -3.55 10.02 13.98
CA GLU A 189 -4.74 10.36 14.75
C GLU A 189 -6.02 10.40 13.91
N VAL A 190 -5.98 11.05 12.73
CA VAL A 190 -7.16 11.18 11.86
C VAL A 190 -7.61 9.83 11.30
N LEU A 191 -6.65 8.95 10.96
CA LEU A 191 -6.96 7.61 10.45
C LEU A 191 -7.32 6.62 11.57
N GLY A 192 -6.74 6.78 12.76
CA GLY A 192 -7.03 5.93 13.92
C GLY A 192 -8.35 6.26 14.63
N ALA A 193 -8.91 7.45 14.41
CA ALA A 193 -10.21 7.86 14.95
C ALA A 193 -11.41 7.40 14.10
N ARG A 194 -11.17 6.63 13.03
CA ARG A 194 -12.18 6.03 12.16
C ARG A 194 -12.21 4.52 12.32
#